data_AF-A0A973YZ12-F1
#
_entry.id   AF-A0A973YZ12-F1
#
_cell.length_a   1.000
_cell.length_b   1.000
_cell.length_c   1.000
_cell.angle_alpha   90.00
_cell.angle_beta   90.00
_cell.angle_gamma   90.00
#
_symmetry.space_group_name_H-M   'P 1'
#
loop_
_entity.id
_entity.type
_entity.pdbx_description
1 polymer ?
#
loop_
_entity_poly.entity_id
_entity_poly.type
_entity_poly.pdbx_seq_one_letter_code
_entity_poly.pdbx_strand_id
1 'polypeptide(L)'
;MTTARAATATIPRGALVARAWAGLGDAVAPLSNAAGRPLTRTVKLILDPLVLRPVLNPGFAAGAIAVEDADALVARIADAGPVLAATASWFAVLKKERRRRWITDGNPQDLYFQRCFELATRHGEPGPDAADVAAAVLEEVHGREGPTVAALRDYVSDPANASELTGLLTAAWAAADPPAPAPTSTSPFLATCAVTPDRALFDALVRDSAGSAGAAGLDRPGVALAHGLTSRDVPVRPELGRGASKGNLPRPFDRSIVERLFAPLTNAFQREGLADVPTLVRREIARSAGPWQLADEESRLVLVLGRDASADLAGPPAGEPGSAAARLRSRWEREAYVHRVLRMPSAVPAEVRADVRGVREAYLRRLWVRVHGRELRHDTVTPDQVWDVLDGVLRSVILDQRDRLRSVLEREAVA
;
A
#
# COMPACT_ATOMS: atom_id res chain seq x y z
N MET A 1 14.87 -47.81 -1.66
CA MET A 1 16.05 -46.91 -1.66
C MET A 1 15.58 -45.51 -1.99
N THR A 2 15.37 -44.71 -0.96
CA THR A 2 14.88 -43.33 -1.07
C THR A 2 16.09 -42.44 -1.32
N THR A 3 16.25 -41.94 -2.54
CA THR A 3 17.26 -40.93 -2.88
C THR A 3 16.97 -39.66 -2.09
N ALA A 4 17.77 -39.43 -1.05
CA ALA A 4 17.84 -38.14 -0.38
C ALA A 4 18.16 -37.07 -1.44
N ARG A 5 17.21 -36.19 -1.72
CA ARG A 5 17.41 -35.02 -2.58
C ARG A 5 18.50 -34.19 -1.91
N ALA A 6 19.70 -34.15 -2.49
CA ALA A 6 20.77 -33.31 -2.00
C ALA A 6 20.22 -31.88 -1.87
N ALA A 7 20.25 -31.32 -0.66
CA ALA A 7 19.84 -29.95 -0.44
C ALA A 7 20.81 -29.07 -1.22
N THR A 8 20.33 -28.44 -2.30
CA THR A 8 21.11 -27.48 -3.07
C THR A 8 21.57 -26.39 -2.10
N ALA A 9 22.88 -26.19 -1.99
CA ALA A 9 23.39 -25.11 -1.16
C ALA A 9 22.83 -23.78 -1.69
N THR A 10 22.34 -22.93 -0.79
CA THR A 10 21.77 -21.63 -1.15
C THR A 10 22.43 -20.51 -0.37
N ILE A 11 22.59 -19.35 -1.00
CA ILE A 11 23.14 -18.15 -0.40
C ILE A 11 22.02 -17.11 -0.26
N PRO A 12 21.93 -16.38 0.86
CA PRO A 12 20.96 -15.29 0.99
C PRO A 12 21.12 -14.25 -0.12
N ARG A 13 20.04 -13.98 -0.86
CA ARG A 13 20.04 -13.02 -1.98
C ARG A 13 20.57 -11.65 -1.58
N GLY A 14 20.16 -11.17 -0.40
CA GLY A 14 20.60 -9.88 0.13
C GLY A 14 22.11 -9.78 0.32
N ALA A 15 22.78 -10.89 0.69
CA ALA A 15 24.23 -10.94 0.83
C ALA A 15 24.93 -10.86 -0.54
N LEU A 16 24.41 -11.55 -1.55
CA LEU A 16 24.94 -11.47 -2.92
C LEU A 16 24.78 -10.07 -3.53
N VAL A 17 23.60 -9.47 -3.37
CA VAL A 17 23.35 -8.09 -3.81
C VAL A 17 24.28 -7.11 -3.10
N ALA A 18 24.44 -7.24 -1.78
CA ALA A 18 25.35 -6.38 -1.02
C ALA A 18 26.82 -6.54 -1.47
N ARG A 19 27.26 -7.78 -1.73
CA ARG A 19 28.60 -8.09 -2.25
C ARG A 19 28.84 -7.43 -3.60
N ALA A 20 27.93 -7.62 -4.55
CA ALA A 20 28.05 -7.04 -5.88
C ALA A 20 28.04 -5.51 -5.83
N TRP A 21 27.14 -4.94 -5.01
CA TRP A 21 26.99 -3.50 -4.85
C TRP A 21 28.22 -2.84 -4.23
N ALA A 22 28.85 -3.48 -3.23
CA ALA A 22 30.10 -3.00 -2.64
C ALA A 22 31.22 -2.89 -3.68
N GLY A 23 31.25 -3.79 -4.68
CA GLY A 23 32.20 -3.74 -5.79
C GLY A 23 32.04 -2.53 -6.71
N LEU A 24 30.89 -1.85 -6.69
CA LEU A 24 30.65 -0.63 -7.49
C LEU A 24 31.26 0.63 -6.84
N GLY A 25 31.61 0.58 -5.56
CA GLY A 25 32.25 1.68 -4.83
C GLY A 25 31.39 2.93 -4.70
N ASP A 26 32.06 4.08 -4.55
CA ASP A 26 31.42 5.37 -4.23
C ASP A 26 30.60 5.96 -5.39
N ALA A 27 30.80 5.46 -6.61
CA ALA A 27 30.08 5.91 -7.80
C ALA A 27 28.55 5.75 -7.67
N VAL A 28 28.09 4.80 -6.83
CA VAL A 28 26.66 4.57 -6.57
C VAL A 28 26.18 5.14 -5.23
N ALA A 29 26.98 5.95 -4.53
CA ALA A 29 26.65 6.48 -3.20
C ALA A 29 25.26 7.16 -3.10
N PRO A 30 24.79 7.96 -4.09
CA PRO A 30 23.43 8.51 -4.08
C PRO A 30 22.28 7.48 -4.04
N LEU A 31 22.57 6.22 -4.41
CA LEU A 31 21.65 5.08 -4.42
C LEU A 31 21.91 4.11 -3.25
N SER A 32 22.82 4.46 -2.35
CA SER A 32 23.27 3.65 -1.22
C SER A 32 22.76 4.20 0.12
N ASN A 33 22.69 3.33 1.13
CA ASN A 33 22.51 3.71 2.53
C ASN A 33 23.86 4.01 3.21
N ALA A 34 23.83 4.40 4.49
CA ALA A 34 25.03 4.73 5.26
C ALA A 34 26.02 3.55 5.41
N ALA A 35 25.57 2.30 5.23
CA ALA A 35 26.40 1.11 5.27
C ALA A 35 26.95 0.70 3.88
N GLY A 36 26.82 1.57 2.87
CA GLY A 36 27.27 1.30 1.51
C GLY A 36 26.46 0.23 0.78
N ARG A 37 25.28 -0.15 1.28
CA ARG A 37 24.37 -1.12 0.63
C ARG A 37 23.32 -0.39 -0.19
N PRO A 38 22.72 -1.01 -1.22
CA PRO A 38 21.68 -0.35 -2.00
C PRO A 38 20.49 -0.01 -1.10
N LEU A 39 19.87 1.15 -1.33
CA LEU A 39 18.61 1.50 -0.66
C LEU A 39 17.53 0.47 -1.03
N THR A 40 16.54 0.28 -0.14
CA THR A 40 15.38 -0.57 -0.43
C THR A 40 14.69 -0.17 -1.75
N ARG A 41 14.62 1.13 -2.04
CA ARG A 41 14.07 1.63 -3.31
C ARG A 41 14.99 1.41 -4.51
N THR A 42 16.31 1.43 -4.32
CA THR A 42 17.26 1.05 -5.37
C THR A 42 17.02 -0.40 -5.80
N VAL A 43 16.80 -1.30 -4.83
CA VAL A 43 16.44 -2.69 -5.13
C VAL A 43 15.09 -2.76 -5.86
N LYS A 44 14.03 -2.17 -5.27
CA LYS A 44 12.65 -2.28 -5.78
C LYS A 44 12.39 -1.58 -7.11
N LEU A 45 13.06 -0.45 -7.38
CA LEU A 45 12.76 0.41 -8.53
C LEU A 45 13.80 0.31 -9.65
N ILE A 46 15.04 -0.11 -9.34
CA ILE A 46 16.12 -0.20 -10.33
C ILE A 46 16.57 -1.66 -10.49
N LEU A 47 17.10 -2.28 -9.43
CA LEU A 47 17.74 -3.59 -9.57
C LEU A 47 16.76 -4.67 -10.01
N ASP A 48 15.66 -4.87 -9.28
CA ASP A 48 14.69 -5.91 -9.60
C ASP A 48 14.04 -5.70 -10.98
N PRO A 49 13.46 -4.53 -11.30
CA PRO A 49 12.76 -4.35 -12.57
C PRO A 49 13.65 -4.10 -13.79
N LEU A 50 14.86 -3.53 -13.65
CA LEU A 50 15.66 -3.06 -14.80
C LEU A 50 16.96 -3.84 -15.00
N VAL A 51 17.62 -4.28 -13.91
CA VAL A 51 18.91 -4.98 -13.99
C VAL A 51 18.74 -6.50 -13.93
N LEU A 52 18.24 -6.99 -12.80
CA LEU A 52 18.10 -8.41 -12.47
C LEU A 52 16.91 -9.04 -13.21
N ARG A 53 15.81 -8.32 -13.37
CA ARG A 53 14.60 -8.75 -14.09
C ARG A 53 14.18 -10.18 -13.74
N PRO A 54 13.78 -10.48 -12.47
CA PRO A 54 13.49 -11.84 -12.03
C PRO A 54 12.42 -12.60 -12.82
N VAL A 55 11.52 -11.88 -13.51
CA VAL A 55 10.55 -12.49 -14.43
C VAL A 55 11.25 -13.15 -15.62
N LEU A 56 12.31 -12.52 -16.14
CA LEU A 56 13.13 -13.05 -17.23
C LEU A 56 14.29 -13.93 -16.72
N ASN A 57 14.66 -13.78 -15.45
CA ASN A 57 15.72 -14.55 -14.79
C ASN A 57 15.20 -15.18 -13.49
N PRO A 58 14.39 -16.27 -13.56
CA PRO A 58 13.73 -16.84 -12.39
C PRO A 58 14.69 -17.28 -11.27
N GLY A 59 15.92 -17.66 -11.61
CA GLY A 59 16.98 -18.00 -10.65
C GLY A 59 17.32 -16.86 -9.67
N PHE A 60 17.00 -15.60 -10.01
CA PHE A 60 17.26 -14.43 -9.16
C PHE A 60 16.07 -14.02 -8.27
N ALA A 61 14.92 -14.69 -8.40
CA ALA A 61 13.66 -14.27 -7.77
C ALA A 61 13.55 -14.67 -6.29
N ALA A 62 14.18 -15.77 -5.90
CA ALA A 62 14.06 -16.34 -4.56
C ALA A 62 14.84 -15.56 -3.51
N GLY A 63 14.38 -15.58 -2.25
CA GLY A 63 15.11 -14.95 -1.13
C GLY A 63 16.45 -15.64 -0.81
N ALA A 64 16.56 -16.92 -1.13
CA ALA A 64 17.79 -17.70 -1.12
C ALA A 64 18.09 -18.16 -2.55
N ILE A 65 19.28 -17.84 -3.04
CA ILE A 65 19.72 -18.09 -4.42
C ILE A 65 20.54 -19.37 -4.43
N ALA A 66 20.30 -20.23 -5.41
CA ALA A 66 21.08 -21.44 -5.58
C ALA A 66 22.55 -21.08 -5.89
N VAL A 67 23.52 -21.87 -5.39
CA VAL A 67 24.94 -21.55 -5.57
C VAL A 67 25.32 -21.41 -7.05
N GLU A 68 24.70 -22.20 -7.92
CA GLU A 68 24.86 -22.14 -9.38
C GLU A 68 24.46 -20.80 -10.00
N ASP A 69 23.49 -20.09 -9.42
CA ASP A 69 23.00 -18.79 -9.90
C ASP A 69 23.71 -17.60 -9.24
N ALA A 70 24.51 -17.85 -8.19
CA ALA A 70 25.07 -16.81 -7.33
C ALA A 70 26.05 -15.89 -8.07
N ASP A 71 26.95 -16.46 -8.88
CA ASP A 71 27.94 -15.70 -9.63
C ASP A 71 27.29 -14.94 -10.80
N ALA A 72 26.28 -15.54 -11.45
CA ALA A 72 25.51 -14.88 -12.49
C ALA A 72 24.77 -13.65 -11.96
N LEU A 73 24.18 -13.72 -10.76
CA LEU A 73 23.53 -12.57 -10.12
C LEU A 73 24.53 -11.45 -9.84
N VAL A 74 25.70 -11.79 -9.28
CA VAL A 74 26.73 -10.80 -8.95
C VAL A 74 27.30 -10.15 -10.20
N ALA A 75 27.64 -10.94 -11.22
CA ALA A 75 28.11 -10.44 -12.51
C ALA A 75 27.10 -9.50 -13.15
N ARG A 76 25.80 -9.85 -13.15
CA ARG A 76 24.73 -9.01 -13.70
C ARG A 76 24.69 -7.61 -13.09
N ILE A 77 24.93 -7.48 -11.79
CA ILE A 77 24.98 -6.18 -11.10
C ILE A 77 26.29 -5.45 -11.43
N ALA A 78 27.42 -6.17 -11.42
CA ALA A 78 28.72 -5.61 -11.76
C ALA A 78 28.76 -5.04 -13.20
N ASP A 79 28.22 -5.78 -14.16
CA ASP A 79 28.11 -5.38 -15.58
C ASP A 79 27.23 -4.14 -15.75
N ALA A 80 26.22 -3.97 -14.89
CA ALA A 80 25.38 -2.77 -14.87
C ALA A 80 26.05 -1.59 -14.16
N GLY A 81 27.27 -1.75 -13.62
CA GLY A 81 27.99 -0.73 -12.85
C GLY A 81 28.07 0.64 -13.53
N PRO A 82 28.50 0.75 -14.80
CA PRO A 82 28.58 2.04 -15.49
C PRO A 82 27.23 2.77 -15.60
N VAL A 83 26.15 2.05 -15.94
CA VAL A 83 24.82 2.68 -16.02
C VAL A 83 24.27 3.03 -14.64
N LEU A 84 24.58 2.24 -13.60
CA LEU A 84 24.20 2.53 -12.22
C LEU A 84 24.93 3.76 -11.66
N ALA A 85 26.21 3.93 -12.00
CA ALA A 85 26.98 5.13 -11.68
C ALA A 85 26.37 6.38 -12.33
N ALA A 86 26.15 6.33 -13.65
CA ALA A 86 25.49 7.41 -14.37
C ALA A 86 24.07 7.69 -13.84
N THR A 87 23.32 6.66 -13.43
CA THR A 87 22.01 6.82 -12.79
C THR A 87 22.12 7.61 -11.49
N ALA A 88 23.14 7.31 -10.68
CA ALA A 88 23.39 8.02 -9.43
C ALA A 88 23.79 9.49 -9.67
N SER A 89 24.61 9.75 -10.70
CA SER A 89 24.96 11.10 -11.15
C SER A 89 23.73 11.90 -11.60
N TRP A 90 22.88 11.33 -12.47
CA TRP A 90 21.63 11.96 -12.89
C TRP A 90 20.71 12.26 -11.70
N PHE A 91 20.61 11.36 -10.73
CA PHE A 91 19.80 11.60 -9.54
C PHE A 91 20.31 12.79 -8.72
N ALA A 92 21.62 12.99 -8.63
CA ALA A 92 22.20 14.18 -7.99
C ALA A 92 21.85 15.47 -8.74
N VAL A 93 21.89 15.47 -10.08
CA VAL A 93 21.48 16.60 -10.92
C VAL A 93 19.99 16.93 -10.72
N LEU A 94 19.11 15.94 -10.82
CA LEU A 94 17.66 16.12 -10.62
C LEU A 94 17.35 16.64 -9.21
N LYS A 95 18.05 16.16 -8.16
CA LYS A 95 17.90 16.69 -6.80
C LYS A 95 18.33 18.15 -6.70
N LYS A 96 19.40 18.55 -7.39
CA LYS A 96 19.87 19.94 -7.42
C LYS A 96 18.83 20.85 -8.08
N GLU A 97 18.32 20.46 -9.24
CA GLU A 97 17.30 21.24 -9.95
C GLU A 97 15.97 21.29 -9.19
N ARG A 98 15.54 20.17 -8.59
CA ARG A 98 14.35 20.13 -7.72
C ARG A 98 14.43 21.16 -6.60
N ARG A 99 15.59 21.27 -5.94
CA ARG A 99 15.81 22.27 -4.88
C ARG A 99 15.79 23.69 -5.44
N ARG A 100 16.41 23.93 -6.61
CA ARG A 100 16.41 25.24 -7.28
C ARG A 100 14.98 25.72 -7.57
N ARG A 101 14.09 24.81 -7.95
CA ARG A 101 12.67 25.08 -8.25
C ARG A 101 11.74 25.03 -7.03
N TRP A 102 12.26 24.88 -5.82
CA TRP A 102 11.47 24.76 -4.58
C TRP A 102 10.40 23.65 -4.61
N ILE A 103 10.60 22.63 -5.44
CA ILE A 103 9.66 21.51 -5.53
C ILE A 103 9.78 20.70 -4.25
N THR A 104 8.70 20.62 -3.49
CA THR A 104 8.61 19.84 -2.24
C THR A 104 7.77 18.58 -2.37
N ASP A 105 6.98 18.45 -3.43
CA ASP A 105 6.07 17.34 -3.65
C ASP A 105 6.77 16.02 -4.02
N GLY A 106 6.19 14.91 -3.56
CA GLY A 106 6.61 13.54 -3.83
C GLY A 106 7.94 13.10 -3.20
N ASN A 107 8.15 11.79 -3.12
CA ASN A 107 9.44 11.22 -2.73
C ASN A 107 10.39 11.18 -3.95
N PRO A 108 11.56 11.83 -3.92
CA PRO A 108 12.47 11.87 -5.07
C PRO A 108 12.90 10.51 -5.60
N GLN A 109 13.03 9.50 -4.72
CA GLN A 109 13.44 8.16 -5.14
C GLN A 109 12.32 7.47 -5.91
N ASP A 110 11.07 7.59 -5.43
CA ASP A 110 9.90 7.01 -6.10
C ASP A 110 9.64 7.67 -7.47
N LEU A 111 9.90 8.98 -7.58
CA LEU A 111 9.64 9.73 -8.82
C LEU A 111 10.78 9.66 -9.84
N TYR A 112 12.04 9.66 -9.40
CA TYR A 112 13.16 9.91 -10.32
C TYR A 112 14.05 8.69 -10.56
N PHE A 113 14.03 7.64 -9.73
CA PHE A 113 15.00 6.54 -9.87
C PHE A 113 14.95 5.86 -11.24
N GLN A 114 13.76 5.49 -11.72
CA GLN A 114 13.60 4.87 -13.03
C GLN A 114 13.93 5.86 -14.16
N ARG A 115 13.53 7.13 -14.01
CA ARG A 115 13.81 8.17 -15.01
C ARG A 115 15.30 8.47 -15.10
N CYS A 116 16.03 8.47 -13.98
CA CYS A 116 17.49 8.58 -13.97
C CYS A 116 18.16 7.38 -14.64
N PHE A 117 17.62 6.17 -14.47
CA PHE A 117 18.15 4.98 -15.14
C PHE A 117 17.95 5.04 -16.66
N GLU A 118 16.79 5.54 -17.11
CA GLU A 118 16.52 5.77 -18.52
C GLU A 118 17.43 6.85 -19.12
N LEU A 119 17.64 7.96 -18.38
CA LEU A 119 18.59 9.00 -18.77
C LEU A 119 20.01 8.44 -18.87
N ALA A 120 20.45 7.68 -17.87
CA ALA A 120 21.76 7.03 -17.87
C ALA A 120 21.93 6.05 -19.03
N THR A 121 20.89 5.29 -19.37
CA THR A 121 20.90 4.35 -20.49
C THR A 121 20.97 5.09 -21.83
N ARG A 122 20.27 6.22 -21.96
CA ARG A 122 20.18 6.97 -23.22
C ARG A 122 21.36 7.94 -23.44
N HIS A 123 21.85 8.56 -22.39
CA HIS A 123 22.79 9.67 -22.44
C HIS A 123 24.14 9.36 -21.77
N GLY A 124 24.24 8.26 -21.01
CA GLY A 124 25.41 8.01 -20.16
C GLY A 124 25.46 8.99 -18.99
N GLU A 125 26.66 9.43 -18.61
CA GLU A 125 26.86 10.43 -17.55
C GLU A 125 26.23 11.79 -17.91
N PRO A 126 25.78 12.58 -16.92
CA PRO A 126 25.25 13.91 -17.18
C PRO A 126 26.28 14.84 -17.85
N GLY A 127 25.93 15.34 -19.03
CA GLY A 127 26.73 16.28 -19.81
C GLY A 127 26.49 17.77 -19.48
N PRO A 128 27.02 18.70 -20.28
CA PRO A 128 26.83 20.14 -20.09
C PRO A 128 25.36 20.61 -20.12
N ASP A 129 24.52 19.90 -20.85
CA ASP A 129 23.07 20.13 -20.99
C ASP A 129 22.23 19.47 -19.88
N ALA A 130 22.87 18.79 -18.92
CA ALA A 130 22.17 18.01 -17.91
C ALA A 130 21.19 18.83 -17.06
N ALA A 131 21.47 20.12 -16.83
CA ALA A 131 20.57 21.00 -16.10
C ALA A 131 19.25 21.22 -16.86
N ASP A 132 19.32 21.39 -18.18
CA ASP A 132 18.16 21.61 -19.04
C ASP A 132 17.35 20.32 -19.21
N VAL A 133 18.05 19.18 -19.37
CA VAL A 133 17.41 17.85 -19.37
C VAL A 133 16.70 17.58 -18.04
N ALA A 134 17.35 17.85 -16.91
CA ALA A 134 16.74 17.68 -15.59
C ALA A 134 15.55 18.62 -15.38
N ALA A 135 15.64 19.86 -15.86
CA ALA A 135 14.55 20.82 -15.88
C ALA A 135 13.33 20.30 -16.65
N ALA A 136 13.54 19.78 -17.87
CA ALA A 136 12.48 19.21 -18.69
C ALA A 136 11.84 17.97 -18.06
N VAL A 137 12.65 17.07 -17.47
CA VAL A 137 12.15 15.90 -16.75
C VAL A 137 11.34 16.30 -15.52
N LEU A 138 11.79 17.31 -14.77
CA LEU A 138 11.01 17.80 -13.63
C LEU A 138 9.71 18.49 -14.08
N GLU A 139 9.70 19.16 -15.23
CA GLU A 139 8.47 19.68 -15.82
C GLU A 139 7.52 18.56 -16.24
N GLU A 140 8.02 17.49 -16.85
CA GLU A 140 7.20 16.32 -17.21
C GLU A 140 6.59 15.64 -15.97
N VAL A 141 7.36 15.56 -14.88
CA VAL A 141 6.96 14.87 -13.65
C VAL A 141 6.06 15.73 -12.76
N HIS A 142 6.30 17.05 -12.69
CA HIS A 142 5.62 17.96 -11.75
C HIS A 142 4.72 19.00 -12.42
N GLY A 143 4.90 19.27 -13.71
CA GLY A 143 4.04 20.16 -14.50
C GLY A 143 2.68 19.56 -14.82
N ARG A 144 2.38 18.34 -14.34
CA ARG A 144 1.06 17.73 -14.43
C ARG A 144 0.08 18.42 -13.47
N GLU A 145 -1.05 18.83 -14.02
CA GLU A 145 -2.16 19.45 -13.31
C GLU A 145 -2.77 18.49 -12.28
N GLY A 146 -3.32 19.06 -11.20
CA GLY A 146 -4.02 18.32 -10.15
C GLY A 146 -3.79 18.87 -8.74
N PRO A 147 -4.68 18.55 -7.79
CA PRO A 147 -4.60 19.03 -6.41
C PRO A 147 -3.31 18.58 -5.73
N THR A 148 -2.66 19.46 -4.96
CA THR A 148 -1.42 19.14 -4.22
C THR A 148 -1.65 19.07 -2.71
N VAL A 149 -0.74 18.40 -1.99
CA VAL A 149 -0.74 18.41 -0.51
C VAL A 149 -0.61 19.83 0.05
N ALA A 150 0.21 20.68 -0.58
CA ALA A 150 0.38 22.07 -0.17
C ALA A 150 -0.92 22.86 -0.33
N ALA A 151 -1.56 22.77 -1.51
CA ALA A 151 -2.84 23.42 -1.75
C ALA A 151 -3.94 22.92 -0.79
N LEU A 152 -3.97 21.62 -0.49
CA LEU A 152 -4.88 21.08 0.53
C LEU A 152 -4.64 21.72 1.90
N ARG A 153 -3.40 21.74 2.36
CA ARG A 153 -3.05 22.30 3.67
C ARG A 153 -3.39 23.78 3.75
N ASP A 154 -3.04 24.54 2.72
CA ASP A 154 -3.27 25.98 2.69
C ASP A 154 -4.78 26.27 2.65
N TYR A 155 -5.56 25.50 1.87
CA TYR A 155 -7.02 25.61 1.82
C TYR A 155 -7.70 25.35 3.17
N VAL A 156 -7.34 24.27 3.89
CA VAL A 156 -7.96 23.95 5.19
C VAL A 156 -7.45 24.82 6.34
N SER A 157 -6.30 25.48 6.17
CA SER A 157 -5.68 26.34 7.20
C SER A 157 -6.08 27.80 7.07
N ASP A 158 -6.62 28.21 5.91
CA ASP A 158 -7.25 29.52 5.73
C ASP A 158 -8.41 29.68 6.74
N PRO A 159 -8.39 30.71 7.62
CA PRO A 159 -9.42 30.91 8.64
C PRO A 159 -10.85 30.97 8.09
N ALA A 160 -11.06 31.54 6.90
CA ALA A 160 -12.38 31.65 6.30
C ALA A 160 -12.92 30.27 5.90
N ASN A 161 -12.10 29.48 5.20
CA ASN A 161 -12.44 28.12 4.80
C ASN A 161 -12.56 27.20 6.02
N ALA A 162 -11.64 27.29 6.99
CA ALA A 162 -11.64 26.44 8.18
C ALA A 162 -12.94 26.55 8.97
N SER A 163 -13.50 27.77 9.10
CA SER A 163 -14.78 28.02 9.76
C SER A 163 -15.93 27.36 8.99
N GLU A 164 -16.03 27.60 7.68
CA GLU A 164 -17.05 26.98 6.80
C GLU A 164 -16.98 25.45 6.86
N LEU A 165 -15.80 24.88 6.65
CA LEU A 165 -15.58 23.44 6.60
C LEU A 165 -15.87 22.77 7.95
N THR A 166 -15.57 23.43 9.07
CA THR A 166 -15.94 22.93 10.41
C THR A 166 -17.45 22.95 10.62
N GLY A 167 -18.14 23.98 10.11
CA GLY A 167 -19.60 24.05 10.07
C GLY A 167 -20.20 22.90 9.25
N LEU A 168 -19.69 22.66 8.04
CA LEU A 168 -20.12 21.55 7.18
C LEU A 168 -19.90 20.18 7.85
N LEU A 169 -18.75 19.99 8.50
CA LEU A 169 -18.43 18.75 9.20
C LEU A 169 -19.34 18.51 10.40
N THR A 170 -19.70 19.58 11.12
CA THR A 170 -20.68 19.52 12.21
C THR A 170 -22.07 19.15 11.68
N ALA A 171 -22.52 19.82 10.61
CA ALA A 171 -23.81 19.57 10.01
C ALA A 171 -23.93 18.14 9.44
N ALA A 172 -22.89 17.66 8.73
CA ALA A 172 -22.87 16.33 8.14
C ALA A 172 -23.00 15.22 9.20
N TRP A 173 -22.27 15.33 10.31
CA TRP A 173 -22.35 14.35 11.40
C TRP A 173 -23.61 14.47 12.24
N ALA A 174 -24.21 15.67 12.34
CA ALA A 174 -25.49 15.85 13.02
C ALA A 174 -26.68 15.31 12.20
N ALA A 175 -26.57 15.36 10.86
CA ALA A 175 -27.58 14.86 9.93
C ALA A 175 -27.41 13.38 9.56
N ALA A 176 -26.38 12.70 10.11
CA ALA A 176 -26.11 11.31 9.78
C ALA A 176 -27.18 10.39 10.40
N ASP A 177 -28.03 9.83 9.56
CA ASP A 177 -29.00 8.83 10.00
C ASP A 177 -28.31 7.48 10.26
N PRO A 178 -28.64 6.80 11.37
CA PRO A 178 -28.11 5.48 11.63
C PRO A 178 -28.56 4.52 10.51
N PRO A 179 -27.65 3.72 9.93
CA PRO A 179 -28.02 2.78 8.88
C PRO A 179 -29.04 1.77 9.40
N ALA A 180 -30.14 1.60 8.67
CA ALA A 180 -31.12 0.56 8.98
C ALA A 180 -30.50 -0.83 8.69
N PRO A 181 -30.63 -1.80 9.61
CA PRO A 181 -30.21 -3.17 9.33
C PRO A 181 -31.09 -3.77 8.23
N ALA A 182 -30.47 -4.47 7.28
CA ALA A 182 -31.16 -5.23 6.24
C ALA A 182 -30.75 -6.70 6.29
N PRO A 183 -31.68 -7.65 6.04
CA PRO A 183 -31.40 -9.09 6.14
C PRO A 183 -30.60 -9.65 4.95
N THR A 184 -30.06 -8.83 4.07
CA THR A 184 -29.45 -9.27 2.81
C THR A 184 -28.14 -10.03 3.07
N SER A 185 -28.13 -11.32 2.73
CA SER A 185 -26.97 -12.20 2.91
C SER A 185 -25.95 -12.01 1.79
N THR A 186 -24.69 -11.81 2.18
CA THR A 186 -23.53 -11.73 1.27
C THR A 186 -22.97 -13.10 0.88
N SER A 187 -23.35 -14.16 1.61
CA SER A 187 -22.77 -15.50 1.45
C SER A 187 -22.92 -16.06 0.02
N PRO A 188 -24.08 -15.95 -0.66
CA PRO A 188 -24.23 -16.44 -2.03
C PRO A 188 -23.24 -15.82 -3.02
N PHE A 189 -22.99 -14.51 -2.92
CA PHE A 189 -22.01 -13.83 -3.78
C PHE A 189 -20.57 -14.24 -3.42
N LEU A 190 -20.24 -14.35 -2.13
CA LEU A 190 -18.91 -14.79 -1.68
C LEU A 190 -18.57 -16.23 -2.07
N ALA A 191 -19.57 -17.08 -2.31
CA ALA A 191 -19.37 -18.44 -2.81
C ALA A 191 -18.84 -18.46 -4.25
N THR A 192 -19.20 -17.47 -5.09
CA THR A 192 -18.91 -17.47 -6.53
C THR A 192 -17.88 -16.44 -6.96
N CYS A 193 -17.70 -15.35 -6.21
CA CYS A 193 -16.91 -14.18 -6.63
C CYS A 193 -15.44 -14.46 -6.98
N ALA A 194 -14.85 -15.52 -6.44
CA ALA A 194 -13.45 -15.87 -6.68
C ALA A 194 -13.19 -16.61 -7.99
N VAL A 195 -14.23 -17.06 -8.70
CA VAL A 195 -14.11 -17.86 -9.94
C VAL A 195 -15.04 -17.32 -11.01
N THR A 196 -16.33 -17.24 -10.70
CA THR A 196 -17.38 -16.82 -11.63
C THR A 196 -18.33 -15.88 -10.90
N PRO A 197 -17.95 -14.60 -10.73
CA PRO A 197 -18.74 -13.65 -9.96
C PRO A 197 -20.14 -13.49 -10.52
N ASP A 198 -21.14 -13.67 -9.66
CA ASP A 198 -22.53 -13.48 -10.02
C ASP A 198 -22.88 -11.99 -10.04
N ARG A 199 -22.94 -11.43 -11.24
CA ARG A 199 -23.24 -10.00 -11.47
C ARG A 199 -24.64 -9.63 -11.00
N ALA A 200 -25.63 -10.51 -11.21
CA ALA A 200 -27.01 -10.22 -10.83
C ALA A 200 -27.16 -10.16 -9.30
N LEU A 201 -26.47 -11.03 -8.57
CA LEU A 201 -26.41 -10.97 -7.11
C LEU A 201 -25.69 -9.72 -6.61
N PHE A 202 -24.58 -9.33 -7.24
CA PHE A 202 -23.89 -8.08 -6.89
C PHE A 202 -24.80 -6.86 -7.09
N ASP A 203 -25.44 -6.75 -8.26
CA ASP A 203 -26.33 -5.64 -8.58
C ASP A 203 -27.55 -5.60 -7.66
N ALA A 204 -28.07 -6.77 -7.24
CA ALA A 204 -29.12 -6.86 -6.24
C ALA A 204 -28.64 -6.35 -4.87
N LEU A 205 -27.46 -6.76 -4.42
CA LEU A 205 -26.87 -6.31 -3.15
C LEU A 205 -26.66 -4.78 -3.13
N VAL A 206 -26.21 -4.19 -4.24
CA VAL A 206 -26.05 -2.73 -4.39
C VAL A 206 -27.42 -2.05 -4.35
N ARG A 207 -28.40 -2.54 -5.12
CA ARG A 207 -29.76 -1.96 -5.17
C ARG A 207 -30.44 -2.00 -3.82
N ASP A 208 -30.25 -3.08 -3.07
CA ASP A 208 -30.81 -3.29 -1.73
C ASP A 208 -30.00 -2.57 -0.63
N SER A 209 -28.99 -1.78 -1.01
CA SER A 209 -28.13 -1.01 -0.10
C SER A 209 -27.44 -1.87 0.97
N ALA A 210 -27.03 -3.09 0.62
CA ALA A 210 -26.44 -4.05 1.56
C ALA A 210 -25.11 -3.57 2.17
N GLY A 211 -24.34 -2.76 1.42
CA GLY A 211 -23.15 -2.08 1.90
C GLY A 211 -23.48 -1.08 3.01
N SER A 212 -24.44 -0.19 2.76
CA SER A 212 -24.91 0.79 3.75
C SER A 212 -25.52 0.10 4.97
N ALA A 213 -26.40 -0.87 4.77
CA ALA A 213 -27.00 -1.65 5.85
C ALA A 213 -25.94 -2.40 6.68
N GLY A 214 -24.85 -2.85 6.05
CA GLY A 214 -23.75 -3.50 6.74
C GLY A 214 -22.99 -2.61 7.74
N ALA A 215 -23.16 -1.29 7.68
CA ALA A 215 -22.61 -0.34 8.65
C ALA A 215 -23.46 -0.23 9.93
N ALA A 216 -24.64 -0.88 9.98
CA ALA A 216 -25.52 -0.81 11.13
C ALA A 216 -24.78 -1.24 12.42
N GLY A 217 -24.84 -0.37 13.43
CA GLY A 217 -24.24 -0.60 14.74
C GLY A 217 -22.74 -0.33 14.84
N LEU A 218 -22.09 0.29 13.84
CA LEU A 218 -20.69 0.76 13.95
C LEU A 218 -20.50 1.86 15.00
N ASP A 219 -21.57 2.57 15.35
CA ASP A 219 -21.67 3.57 16.42
C ASP A 219 -21.83 2.96 17.82
N ARG A 220 -22.04 1.64 17.91
CA ARG A 220 -22.08 0.94 19.21
C ARG A 220 -20.67 0.73 19.77
N PRO A 221 -20.52 0.77 21.11
CA PRO A 221 -19.28 0.43 21.81
C PRO A 221 -18.60 -0.84 21.29
N GLY A 222 -17.31 -0.73 20.97
CA GLY A 222 -16.43 -1.83 20.60
C GLY A 222 -16.57 -2.37 19.18
N VAL A 223 -17.62 -2.03 18.42
CA VAL A 223 -17.89 -2.65 17.11
C VAL A 223 -16.86 -2.23 16.06
N ALA A 224 -16.69 -0.92 15.83
CA ALA A 224 -15.70 -0.42 14.88
C ALA A 224 -14.25 -0.67 15.38
N LEU A 225 -14.05 -0.74 16.69
CA LEU A 225 -12.78 -1.12 17.33
C LEU A 225 -12.39 -2.56 16.98
N ALA A 226 -13.34 -3.50 17.06
CA ALA A 226 -13.13 -4.91 16.73
C ALA A 226 -12.85 -5.12 15.23
N HIS A 227 -13.28 -4.21 14.37
CA HIS A 227 -12.89 -4.19 12.96
C HIS A 227 -11.50 -3.54 12.72
N GLY A 228 -10.89 -2.98 13.75
CA GLY A 228 -9.62 -2.27 13.67
C GLY A 228 -9.70 -0.90 12.98
N LEU A 229 -10.90 -0.39 12.71
CA LEU A 229 -11.10 0.85 11.94
C LEU A 229 -10.87 2.11 12.78
N THR A 230 -11.05 2.01 14.10
CA THR A 230 -10.76 3.06 15.09
C THR A 230 -10.00 2.47 16.29
N SER A 231 -9.30 3.29 17.06
CA SER A 231 -8.74 2.95 18.38
C SER A 231 -9.65 3.35 19.53
N ARG A 232 -10.82 3.93 19.22
CA ARG A 232 -11.82 4.40 20.19
C ARG A 232 -12.91 3.37 20.35
N ASP A 233 -13.62 3.43 21.47
CA ASP A 233 -14.76 2.55 21.72
C ASP A 233 -15.92 2.82 20.74
N VAL A 234 -16.11 4.09 20.37
CA VAL A 234 -17.05 4.55 19.35
C VAL A 234 -16.35 5.51 18.40
N PRO A 235 -16.59 5.44 17.07
CA PRO A 235 -16.06 6.42 16.11
C PRO A 235 -16.51 7.84 16.47
N VAL A 236 -15.62 8.81 16.26
CA VAL A 236 -15.95 10.23 16.46
C VAL A 236 -15.80 11.01 15.17
N ARG A 237 -16.46 12.17 15.13
CA ARG A 237 -16.26 13.15 14.07
C ARG A 237 -14.77 13.47 13.91
N PRO A 238 -14.21 13.41 12.70
CA PRO A 238 -12.82 13.75 12.47
C PRO A 238 -12.58 15.25 12.68
N GLU A 239 -11.33 15.64 12.80
CA GLU A 239 -10.90 17.03 12.68
C GLU A 239 -10.54 17.34 11.22
N LEU A 240 -10.42 18.62 10.85
CA LEU A 240 -9.85 18.99 9.55
C LEU A 240 -8.39 18.52 9.46
N GLY A 241 -7.62 18.67 10.55
CA GLY A 241 -6.19 18.36 10.59
C GLY A 241 -5.31 19.47 9.98
N ARG A 242 -4.03 19.49 10.33
CA ARG A 242 -3.05 20.49 9.86
C ARG A 242 -1.93 19.91 9.00
N GLY A 243 -1.81 18.58 8.97
CA GLY A 243 -0.76 17.88 8.25
C GLY A 243 -0.91 16.37 8.40
N ALA A 244 -0.09 15.64 7.65
CA ALA A 244 -0.07 14.19 7.68
C ALA A 244 1.34 13.67 7.39
N SER A 245 1.65 12.46 7.87
CA SER A 245 2.92 11.78 7.60
C SER A 245 2.68 10.36 7.12
N LYS A 246 3.52 9.85 6.20
CA LYS A 246 3.38 8.48 5.68
C LYS A 246 3.68 7.39 6.74
N GLY A 247 4.47 7.72 7.76
CA GLY A 247 4.95 6.76 8.76
C GLY A 247 4.05 6.58 9.98
N ASN A 248 3.11 7.50 10.21
CA ASN A 248 2.31 7.50 11.44
C ASN A 248 0.87 7.98 11.16
N LEU A 249 0.18 7.33 10.22
CA LEU A 249 -1.24 7.60 10.00
C LEU A 249 -2.09 6.86 11.05
N PRO A 250 -3.06 7.54 11.69
CA PRO A 250 -4.06 6.89 12.53
C PRO A 250 -4.83 5.80 11.78
N ARG A 251 -5.57 4.99 12.56
CA ARG A 251 -6.54 4.03 12.01
C ARG A 251 -7.58 4.79 11.17
N PRO A 252 -8.17 4.17 10.13
CA PRO A 252 -9.01 4.86 9.15
C PRO A 252 -9.99 5.90 9.71
N PHE A 253 -10.78 5.52 10.73
CA PHE A 253 -11.82 6.37 11.29
C PHE A 253 -11.29 7.47 12.21
N ASP A 254 -10.05 7.33 12.70
CA ASP A 254 -9.40 8.32 13.55
C ASP A 254 -8.61 9.37 12.76
N ARG A 255 -8.52 9.22 11.43
CA ARG A 255 -7.83 10.17 10.56
C ARG A 255 -8.63 11.46 10.43
N SER A 256 -7.92 12.58 10.47
CA SER A 256 -8.41 13.88 10.03
C SER A 256 -8.72 13.90 8.52
N ILE A 257 -9.44 14.92 8.07
CA ILE A 257 -9.75 15.12 6.64
C ILE A 257 -8.45 15.24 5.82
N VAL A 258 -7.45 15.97 6.32
CA VAL A 258 -6.13 16.08 5.67
C VAL A 258 -5.45 14.71 5.55
N GLU A 259 -5.45 13.90 6.60
CA GLU A 259 -4.81 12.57 6.60
C GLU A 259 -5.49 11.57 5.66
N ARG A 260 -6.81 11.69 5.45
CA ARG A 260 -7.57 10.88 4.50
C ARG A 260 -7.20 11.19 3.05
N LEU A 261 -7.05 12.46 2.73
CA LEU A 261 -6.73 12.93 1.37
C LEU A 261 -5.22 12.90 1.07
N PHE A 262 -4.36 12.81 2.09
CA PHE A 262 -2.92 12.95 1.93
C PHE A 262 -2.29 11.94 0.97
N ALA A 263 -2.55 10.64 1.15
CA ALA A 263 -1.82 9.61 0.38
C ALA A 263 -2.06 9.70 -1.14
N PRO A 264 -3.32 9.82 -1.64
CA PRO A 264 -3.60 10.05 -3.07
C PRO A 264 -2.90 11.28 -3.65
N LEU A 265 -2.80 12.37 -2.87
CA LEU A 265 -2.15 13.60 -3.30
C LEU A 265 -0.62 13.50 -3.34
N THR A 266 -0.01 12.50 -2.72
CA THR A 266 1.45 12.35 -2.69
C THR A 266 2.04 11.63 -3.91
N ASN A 267 1.20 11.13 -4.82
CA ASN A 267 1.62 10.45 -6.04
C ASN A 267 1.17 11.27 -7.25
N ALA A 268 2.13 11.87 -7.97
CA ALA A 268 1.86 12.72 -9.13
C ALA A 268 1.00 12.04 -10.20
N PHE A 269 1.19 10.74 -10.44
CA PHE A 269 0.37 9.98 -11.39
C PHE A 269 -1.08 9.77 -10.94
N GLN A 270 -1.34 9.83 -9.64
CA GLN A 270 -2.68 9.70 -9.10
C GLN A 270 -3.41 11.03 -9.03
N ARG A 271 -2.69 12.17 -9.04
CA ARG A 271 -3.27 13.52 -8.89
C ARG A 271 -4.08 13.98 -10.11
N GLU A 272 -3.67 13.62 -11.31
CA GLU A 272 -4.27 14.09 -12.57
C GLU A 272 -5.76 13.72 -12.69
N GLY A 273 -6.17 12.59 -12.11
CA GLY A 273 -7.57 12.14 -12.11
C GLY A 273 -8.40 12.60 -10.90
N LEU A 274 -7.85 13.42 -10.01
CA LEU A 274 -8.55 13.88 -8.80
C LEU A 274 -9.29 15.19 -9.06
N ALA A 275 -10.42 15.37 -8.37
CA ALA A 275 -11.11 16.66 -8.31
C ALA A 275 -10.23 17.75 -7.66
N ASP A 276 -10.61 19.02 -7.81
CA ASP A 276 -9.92 20.12 -7.14
C ASP A 276 -9.98 20.00 -5.60
N VAL A 277 -9.07 20.72 -4.92
CA VAL A 277 -8.96 20.67 -3.44
C VAL A 277 -10.29 20.99 -2.75
N PRO A 278 -11.01 22.09 -3.09
CA PRO A 278 -12.28 22.40 -2.44
C PRO A 278 -13.33 21.28 -2.59
N THR A 279 -13.44 20.69 -3.77
CA THR A 279 -14.38 19.58 -4.03
C THR A 279 -13.98 18.33 -3.26
N LEU A 280 -12.69 17.98 -3.23
CA LEU A 280 -12.19 16.83 -2.48
C LEU A 280 -12.50 16.96 -0.98
N VAL A 281 -12.23 18.12 -0.39
CA VAL A 281 -12.46 18.35 1.05
C VAL A 281 -13.95 18.28 1.39
N ARG A 282 -14.83 18.92 0.60
CA ARG A 282 -16.28 18.87 0.85
C ARG A 282 -16.84 17.46 0.69
N ARG A 283 -16.39 16.72 -0.32
CA ARG A 283 -16.78 15.31 -0.52
C ARG A 283 -16.27 14.42 0.62
N GLU A 284 -15.05 14.63 1.10
CA GLU A 284 -14.51 13.85 2.22
C GLU A 284 -15.21 14.14 3.55
N ILE A 285 -15.62 15.40 3.77
CA ILE A 285 -16.46 15.77 4.92
C ILE A 285 -17.77 14.98 4.90
N ALA A 286 -18.49 14.99 3.78
CA ALA A 286 -19.73 14.24 3.63
C ALA A 286 -19.50 12.72 3.78
N ARG A 287 -18.45 12.21 3.14
CA ARG A 287 -18.04 10.80 3.22
C ARG A 287 -17.79 10.37 4.67
N SER A 288 -17.13 11.21 5.46
CA SER A 288 -16.74 10.87 6.84
C SER A 288 -17.92 10.62 7.77
N ALA A 289 -19.10 11.17 7.46
CA ALA A 289 -20.33 10.99 8.23
C ALA A 289 -21.17 9.81 7.74
N GLY A 290 -20.89 9.29 6.53
CA GLY A 290 -21.69 8.23 5.91
C GLY A 290 -21.38 6.82 6.42
N PRO A 291 -22.22 5.83 6.04
CA PRO A 291 -21.97 4.41 6.29
C PRO A 291 -20.56 4.00 5.87
N TRP A 292 -19.86 3.29 6.77
CA TRP A 292 -18.46 2.88 6.61
C TRP A 292 -17.46 4.02 6.36
N GLN A 293 -17.90 5.27 6.46
CA GLN A 293 -17.16 6.46 6.04
C GLN A 293 -16.68 6.37 4.58
N LEU A 294 -17.55 5.83 3.72
CA LEU A 294 -17.41 5.71 2.26
C LEU A 294 -18.64 6.36 1.60
N ALA A 295 -18.56 6.80 0.34
CA ALA A 295 -19.66 7.54 -0.29
C ALA A 295 -20.52 6.63 -1.15
N ASP A 296 -19.89 5.73 -1.89
CA ASP A 296 -20.53 4.93 -2.93
C ASP A 296 -20.99 3.58 -2.36
N GLU A 297 -22.15 3.11 -2.81
CA GLU A 297 -22.75 1.89 -2.27
C GLU A 297 -21.95 0.65 -2.65
N GLU A 298 -21.37 0.61 -3.85
CA GLU A 298 -20.48 -0.44 -4.32
C GLU A 298 -19.23 -0.55 -3.43
N SER A 299 -18.69 0.59 -3.02
CA SER A 299 -17.53 0.67 -2.13
C SER A 299 -17.86 0.15 -0.73
N ARG A 300 -19.01 0.56 -0.18
CA ARG A 300 -19.53 0.04 1.09
C ARG A 300 -19.77 -1.46 1.01
N LEU A 301 -20.36 -1.95 -0.08
CA LEU A 301 -20.61 -3.37 -0.32
C LEU A 301 -19.30 -4.16 -0.34
N VAL A 302 -18.28 -3.69 -1.05
CA VAL A 302 -16.96 -4.35 -1.07
C VAL A 302 -16.34 -4.44 0.33
N LEU A 303 -16.52 -3.42 1.18
CA LEU A 303 -16.07 -3.47 2.56
C LEU A 303 -16.84 -4.50 3.39
N VAL A 304 -18.16 -4.60 3.23
CA VAL A 304 -18.99 -5.62 3.87
C VAL A 304 -18.59 -7.02 3.41
N LEU A 305 -18.42 -7.23 2.11
CA LEU A 305 -17.94 -8.49 1.54
C LEU A 305 -16.58 -8.89 2.10
N GLY A 306 -15.66 -7.93 2.26
CA GLY A 306 -14.37 -8.17 2.90
C GLY A 306 -14.46 -8.44 4.40
N ARG A 307 -15.35 -7.78 5.14
CA ARG A 307 -15.64 -8.05 6.56
C ARG A 307 -16.10 -9.49 6.78
N ASP A 308 -16.98 -9.95 5.90
CA ASP A 308 -17.58 -11.28 5.97
C ASP A 308 -16.59 -12.35 5.50
N ALA A 309 -15.92 -12.14 4.36
CA ALA A 309 -14.90 -13.07 3.85
C ALA A 309 -13.67 -13.22 4.78
N SER A 310 -13.33 -12.18 5.56
CA SER A 310 -12.19 -12.21 6.49
C SER A 310 -12.53 -12.77 7.88
N ALA A 311 -13.79 -13.14 8.15
CA ALA A 311 -14.20 -13.67 9.46
C ALA A 311 -13.37 -14.89 9.88
N ASP A 312 -13.11 -15.78 8.91
CA ASP A 312 -12.36 -17.02 9.11
C ASP A 312 -10.84 -16.82 9.31
N LEU A 313 -10.31 -15.61 9.13
CA LEU A 313 -8.88 -15.36 9.38
C LEU A 313 -8.52 -15.36 10.87
N ALA A 314 -9.48 -15.01 11.72
CA ALA A 314 -9.29 -14.91 13.18
C ALA A 314 -10.10 -15.97 13.98
N GLY A 315 -11.02 -16.69 13.32
CA GLY A 315 -11.94 -17.64 13.95
C GLY A 315 -11.83 -19.07 13.44
N PRO A 316 -12.72 -19.98 13.86
CA PRO A 316 -12.88 -21.30 13.22
C PRO A 316 -13.36 -21.13 11.76
N PRO A 317 -13.07 -22.09 10.88
CA PRO A 317 -13.56 -22.04 9.51
C PRO A 317 -15.09 -22.13 9.50
N ALA A 318 -15.76 -21.13 8.90
CA ALA A 318 -17.21 -21.09 8.72
C ALA A 318 -17.60 -21.02 7.24
N GLY A 319 -16.68 -20.62 6.35
CA GLY A 319 -16.93 -20.55 4.92
C GLY A 319 -17.01 -21.92 4.24
N GLU A 320 -17.89 -22.03 3.25
CA GLU A 320 -17.99 -23.23 2.42
C GLU A 320 -16.69 -23.49 1.64
N PRO A 321 -16.33 -24.77 1.36
CA PRO A 321 -15.17 -25.09 0.55
C PRO A 321 -15.20 -24.36 -0.80
N GLY A 322 -14.08 -23.72 -1.15
CA GLY A 322 -13.94 -23.00 -2.41
C GLY A 322 -14.45 -21.55 -2.41
N SER A 323 -15.19 -21.13 -1.38
CA SER A 323 -15.64 -19.74 -1.18
C SER A 323 -14.48 -18.76 -1.02
N ALA A 324 -14.77 -17.47 -1.14
CA ALA A 324 -13.79 -16.41 -0.89
C ALA A 324 -13.15 -16.52 0.52
N ALA A 325 -13.95 -16.82 1.55
CA ALA A 325 -13.45 -16.99 2.92
C ALA A 325 -12.45 -18.14 3.03
N ALA A 326 -12.81 -19.32 2.50
CA ALA A 326 -11.94 -20.49 2.50
C ALA A 326 -10.63 -20.24 1.73
N ARG A 327 -10.69 -19.50 0.61
CA ARG A 327 -9.51 -19.14 -0.19
C ARG A 327 -8.59 -18.16 0.53
N LEU A 328 -9.13 -17.12 1.16
CA LEU A 328 -8.36 -16.17 1.96
C LEU A 328 -7.67 -16.88 3.13
N ARG A 329 -8.41 -17.73 3.85
CA ARG A 329 -7.86 -18.54 4.94
C ARG A 329 -6.76 -19.47 4.47
N SER A 330 -6.98 -20.23 3.40
CA SER A 330 -5.97 -21.13 2.84
C SER A 330 -4.69 -20.39 2.45
N ARG A 331 -4.81 -19.19 1.87
CA ARG A 331 -3.64 -18.35 1.58
C ARG A 331 -2.91 -17.95 2.86
N TRP A 332 -3.63 -17.46 3.86
CA TRP A 332 -3.07 -17.04 5.13
C TRP A 332 -2.34 -18.17 5.86
N GLU A 333 -2.96 -19.35 5.94
CA GLU A 333 -2.39 -20.50 6.64
C GLU A 333 -1.14 -21.05 5.94
N ARG A 334 -1.01 -20.91 4.62
CA ARG A 334 0.19 -21.35 3.89
C ARG A 334 1.47 -20.59 4.26
N GLU A 335 1.36 -19.43 4.90
CA GLU A 335 2.53 -18.66 5.30
C GLU A 335 3.24 -19.33 6.49
N ALA A 336 4.52 -19.69 6.31
CA ALA A 336 5.27 -20.46 7.30
C ALA A 336 5.35 -19.79 8.69
N TYR A 337 5.40 -18.46 8.74
CA TYR A 337 5.44 -17.73 10.01
C TYR A 337 4.10 -17.81 10.76
N VAL A 338 2.98 -17.92 10.05
CA VAL A 338 1.65 -18.10 10.65
C VAL A 338 1.59 -19.47 11.32
N HIS A 339 1.98 -20.54 10.61
CA HIS A 339 2.09 -21.87 11.21
C HIS A 339 3.00 -21.89 12.44
N ARG A 340 4.15 -21.19 12.38
CA ARG A 340 5.08 -21.10 13.52
C ARG A 340 4.45 -20.42 14.73
N VAL A 341 3.76 -19.29 14.54
CA VAL A 341 3.04 -18.59 15.62
C VAL A 341 1.94 -19.46 16.21
N LEU A 342 1.15 -20.15 15.37
CA LEU A 342 0.00 -20.94 15.83
C LEU A 342 0.44 -22.21 16.59
N ARG A 343 1.55 -22.85 16.18
CA ARG A 343 2.05 -24.09 16.82
C ARG A 343 3.00 -23.84 17.99
N MET A 344 3.82 -22.79 17.91
CA MET A 344 4.90 -22.52 18.87
C MET A 344 4.92 -21.03 19.26
N PRO A 345 3.86 -20.51 19.89
CA PRO A 345 3.75 -19.07 20.15
C PRO A 345 4.89 -18.53 21.03
N SER A 346 5.38 -19.30 22.01
CA SER A 346 6.49 -18.87 22.88
C SER A 346 7.82 -18.69 22.14
N ALA A 347 8.00 -19.33 20.98
CA ALA A 347 9.23 -19.32 20.18
C ALA A 347 9.27 -18.22 19.10
N VAL A 348 8.35 -17.26 19.17
CA VAL A 348 8.21 -16.16 18.20
C VAL A 348 8.12 -14.83 18.96
N PRO A 349 8.73 -13.72 18.48
CA PRO A 349 8.63 -12.42 19.13
C PRO A 349 7.18 -11.95 19.33
N ALA A 350 6.94 -11.19 20.40
CA ALA A 350 5.59 -10.75 20.79
C ALA A 350 4.91 -9.90 19.70
N GLU A 351 5.66 -9.06 19.02
CA GLU A 351 5.18 -8.20 17.91
C GLU A 351 4.63 -9.04 16.76
N VAL A 352 5.35 -10.10 16.37
CA VAL A 352 4.94 -11.00 15.28
C VAL A 352 3.70 -11.80 15.66
N ARG A 353 3.58 -12.22 16.93
CA ARG A 353 2.35 -12.85 17.43
C ARG A 353 1.16 -11.91 17.37
N ALA A 354 1.35 -10.65 17.75
CA ALA A 354 0.29 -9.64 17.70
C ALA A 354 -0.15 -9.38 16.26
N ASP A 355 0.79 -9.31 15.31
CA ASP A 355 0.48 -9.16 13.88
C ASP A 355 -0.34 -10.34 13.33
N VAL A 356 0.00 -11.58 13.68
CA VAL A 356 -0.76 -12.78 13.26
C VAL A 356 -2.17 -12.80 13.86
N ARG A 357 -2.31 -12.45 15.14
CA ARG A 357 -3.63 -12.41 15.81
C ARG A 357 -4.51 -11.26 15.31
N GLY A 358 -3.91 -10.12 14.95
CA GLY A 358 -4.58 -8.93 14.44
C GLY A 358 -4.74 -8.88 12.92
N VAL A 359 -4.65 -10.03 12.23
CA VAL A 359 -4.65 -10.09 10.76
C VAL A 359 -5.97 -9.59 10.18
N ARG A 360 -7.11 -9.86 10.83
CA ARG A 360 -8.43 -9.43 10.35
C ARG A 360 -8.56 -7.91 10.39
N GLU A 361 -8.11 -7.30 11.48
CA GLU A 361 -8.08 -5.86 11.67
C GLU A 361 -7.09 -5.19 10.70
N ALA A 362 -5.94 -5.81 10.46
CA ALA A 362 -4.99 -5.33 9.44
C ALA A 362 -5.58 -5.40 8.03
N TYR A 363 -6.30 -6.48 7.72
CA TYR A 363 -7.00 -6.68 6.46
C TYR A 363 -8.08 -5.61 6.24
N LEU A 364 -8.97 -5.40 7.21
CA LEU A 364 -10.06 -4.42 7.07
C LEU A 364 -9.57 -2.98 6.98
N ARG A 365 -8.54 -2.62 7.76
CA ARG A 365 -7.88 -1.30 7.62
C ARG A 365 -7.32 -1.10 6.21
N ARG A 366 -6.65 -2.12 5.66
CA ARG A 366 -6.05 -2.04 4.32
C ARG A 366 -7.12 -2.04 3.22
N LEU A 367 -8.22 -2.78 3.41
CA LEU A 367 -9.36 -2.77 2.50
C LEU A 367 -10.02 -1.41 2.45
N TRP A 368 -10.32 -0.81 3.60
CA TRP A 368 -10.87 0.55 3.66
C TRP A 368 -9.99 1.54 2.90
N VAL A 369 -8.67 1.55 3.15
CA VAL A 369 -7.74 2.45 2.45
C VAL A 369 -7.74 2.22 0.94
N ARG A 370 -7.86 0.96 0.49
CA ARG A 370 -7.88 0.61 -0.93
C ARG A 370 -9.15 1.10 -1.61
N VAL A 371 -10.30 0.90 -0.97
CA VAL A 371 -11.62 1.29 -1.50
C VAL A 371 -11.77 2.81 -1.47
N HIS A 372 -11.43 3.46 -0.36
CA HIS A 372 -11.41 4.93 -0.25
C HIS A 372 -10.55 5.58 -1.35
N GLY A 373 -9.32 5.08 -1.55
CA GLY A 373 -8.45 5.58 -2.62
C GLY A 373 -8.93 5.29 -4.05
N ARG A 374 -9.86 4.34 -4.23
CA ARG A 374 -10.56 4.10 -5.51
C ARG A 374 -11.69 5.10 -5.72
N GLU A 375 -12.51 5.35 -4.71
CA GLU A 375 -13.60 6.35 -4.77
C GLU A 375 -13.07 7.74 -5.11
N LEU A 376 -11.94 8.16 -4.51
CA LEU A 376 -11.33 9.46 -4.81
C LEU A 376 -10.90 9.60 -6.28
N ARG A 377 -10.65 8.49 -6.97
CA ARG A 377 -10.26 8.42 -8.39
C ARG A 377 -11.43 8.03 -9.30
N HIS A 378 -12.65 7.95 -8.77
CA HIS A 378 -13.83 7.48 -9.50
C HIS A 378 -13.64 6.09 -10.15
N ASP A 379 -12.89 5.21 -9.47
CA ASP A 379 -12.49 3.87 -9.92
C ASP A 379 -13.33 2.79 -9.23
N THR A 380 -14.64 2.80 -9.52
CA THR A 380 -15.65 1.92 -8.91
C THR A 380 -15.30 0.45 -9.13
N VAL A 381 -15.44 -0.35 -8.07
CA VAL A 381 -15.17 -1.79 -8.13
C VAL A 381 -16.33 -2.50 -8.81
N THR A 382 -16.05 -3.14 -9.93
CA THR A 382 -17.01 -4.01 -10.64
C THR A 382 -17.08 -5.41 -10.00
N PRO A 383 -18.15 -6.18 -10.24
CA PRO A 383 -18.28 -7.55 -9.71
C PRO A 383 -17.06 -8.43 -10.03
N ASP A 384 -16.50 -8.29 -11.23
CA ASP A 384 -15.35 -9.07 -11.69
C ASP A 384 -14.05 -8.75 -10.93
N GLN A 385 -13.96 -7.54 -10.39
CA GLN A 385 -12.77 -7.06 -9.69
C GLN A 385 -12.83 -7.32 -8.18
N VAL A 386 -13.98 -7.73 -7.63
CA VAL A 386 -14.14 -7.87 -6.18
C VAL A 386 -13.10 -8.83 -5.62
N TRP A 387 -12.94 -10.02 -6.20
CA TRP A 387 -11.98 -11.00 -5.71
C TRP A 387 -10.54 -10.48 -5.76
N ASP A 388 -10.15 -9.82 -6.85
CA ASP A 388 -8.81 -9.24 -7.00
C ASP A 388 -8.52 -8.20 -5.94
N VAL A 389 -9.53 -7.40 -5.55
CA VAL A 389 -9.42 -6.44 -4.45
C VAL A 389 -9.26 -7.17 -3.12
N LEU A 390 -10.13 -8.13 -2.80
CA LEU A 390 -10.09 -8.86 -1.53
C LEU A 390 -8.77 -9.64 -1.36
N ASP A 391 -8.42 -10.47 -2.35
CA ASP A 391 -7.16 -11.24 -2.34
C ASP A 391 -5.93 -10.33 -2.35
N GLY A 392 -5.95 -9.27 -3.17
CA GLY A 392 -4.87 -8.30 -3.25
C GLY A 392 -4.61 -7.56 -1.94
N VAL A 393 -5.67 -7.30 -1.15
CA VAL A 393 -5.53 -6.72 0.20
C VAL A 393 -4.84 -7.70 1.14
N LEU A 394 -5.25 -8.98 1.18
CA LEU A 394 -4.60 -9.98 2.03
C LEU A 394 -3.12 -10.18 1.65
N ARG A 395 -2.83 -10.28 0.34
CA ARG A 395 -1.43 -10.35 -0.15
C ARG A 395 -0.61 -9.16 0.32
N SER A 396 -1.17 -7.94 0.29
CA SER A 396 -0.50 -6.75 0.79
C SER A 396 -0.24 -6.79 2.30
N VAL A 397 -1.14 -7.38 3.10
CA VAL A 397 -0.95 -7.55 4.55
C VAL A 397 0.16 -8.57 4.83
N ILE A 398 0.13 -9.72 4.14
CA ILE A 398 1.16 -10.76 4.25
C ILE A 398 2.55 -10.20 3.93
N LEU A 399 2.68 -9.44 2.84
CA LEU A 399 3.96 -8.82 2.45
C LEU A 399 4.48 -7.86 3.52
N ASP A 400 3.62 -7.01 4.08
CA ASP A 400 4.00 -6.06 5.13
C ASP A 400 4.47 -6.79 6.41
N GLN A 401 3.76 -7.83 6.82
CA GLN A 401 4.13 -8.64 7.99
C GLN A 401 5.42 -9.43 7.78
N ARG A 402 5.66 -9.96 6.57
CA ARG A 402 6.92 -10.62 6.22
C ARG A 402 8.10 -9.66 6.26
N ASP A 403 7.93 -8.44 5.77
CA ASP A 403 8.97 -7.42 5.81
C ASP A 403 9.27 -7.02 7.27
N ARG A 404 8.25 -6.85 8.12
CA ARG A 404 8.42 -6.60 9.56
C ARG A 404 9.10 -7.75 10.30
N LEU A 405 8.67 -8.99 10.06
CA LEU A 405 9.29 -10.18 10.63
C LEU A 405 10.77 -10.24 10.29
N ARG A 406 11.12 -9.97 9.02
CA ARG A 406 12.52 -9.92 8.60
C ARG A 406 13.30 -8.87 9.38
N SER A 407 12.76 -7.65 9.51
CA SER A 407 13.40 -6.59 10.28
C SER A 407 13.55 -6.93 11.76
N VAL A 408 12.59 -7.63 12.37
CA VAL A 408 12.70 -8.11 13.76
C VAL A 408 13.83 -9.12 13.90
N LEU A 409 13.86 -10.13 13.02
CA LEU A 409 14.90 -11.17 13.04
C LEU A 409 16.29 -10.61 12.75
N GLU A 410 16.41 -9.63 11.85
CA GLU A 410 17.66 -8.94 11.57
C GLU A 410 18.17 -8.16 12.80
N ARG A 411 17.27 -7.55 13.60
CA ARG A 411 17.66 -6.88 14.85
C ARG A 411 18.12 -7.88 15.91
N GLU A 412 17.43 -9.01 16.06
CA GLU A 412 17.79 -10.07 17.03
C GLU A 412 19.10 -10.76 16.67
N ALA A 413 19.46 -10.86 15.39
CA ALA A 413 20.73 -11.45 14.97
C ALA A 413 21.95 -10.54 15.18
N VAL A 414 21.73 -9.25 15.43
CA VAL A 414 22.78 -8.23 15.66
C VAL A 414 22.92 -7.89 17.15
N ALA A 415 21.90 -8.21 17.96
CA ALA A 415 21.92 -8.12 19.42
C ALA A 415 22.54 -9.38 20.04
#